data_AF-A0A924IZQ3-F1
#
_entry.id   AF-A0A924IZQ3-F1
#
_cell.length_a   1.000
_cell.length_b   1.000
_cell.length_c   1.000
_cell.angle_alpha   90.00
_cell.angle_beta   90.00
_cell.angle_gamma   90.00
#
_symmetry.space_group_name_H-M   'P 1'
#
loop_
_entity.id
_entity.type
_entity.pdbx_description
1 polymer ?
#
loop_
_entity_poly.entity_id
_entity_poly.type
_entity_poly.pdbx_seq_one_letter_code
_entity_poly.pdbx_strand_id
1 'polypeptide(L)'
;MELPKLNFPADFNFEFKQDKDKFFIYDEVRKSWLLLTPEEWVRQHWIQYFITEKSISPSAIILEKKLLINGLTKRIDLLITEKTLAKILIECKAPSIKLTEKTFEQTARYNSILKAEKIILSNGLQHISAKFINNQYTFEEFSF
;
A
#
# COMPACT_ATOMS: atom_id res chain seq x y z
N MET A 1 15.58 -10.39 -12.29
CA MET A 1 14.17 -10.49 -11.85
C MET A 1 13.36 -9.69 -12.84
N GLU A 2 12.39 -10.30 -13.52
CA GLU A 2 11.46 -9.54 -14.36
C GLU A 2 10.25 -9.15 -13.51
N LEU A 3 9.97 -7.86 -13.42
CA LEU A 3 8.80 -7.32 -12.73
C LEU A 3 7.74 -6.96 -13.78
N PRO A 4 6.48 -7.34 -13.60
CA PRO A 4 5.44 -7.01 -14.56
C PRO A 4 5.16 -5.51 -14.58
N LYS A 5 4.72 -5.01 -15.74
CA LYS A 5 4.03 -3.70 -15.82
C LYS A 5 2.76 -3.80 -14.98
N LEU A 6 2.60 -2.87 -14.04
CA LEU A 6 1.44 -2.80 -13.15
C LEU A 6 0.36 -1.88 -13.73
N ASN A 7 -0.88 -2.07 -13.28
CA ASN A 7 -2.05 -1.33 -13.73
C ASN A 7 -2.19 -0.03 -12.93
N PHE A 8 -1.33 0.94 -13.19
CA PHE A 8 -1.38 2.30 -12.66
C PHE A 8 -1.58 3.31 -13.81
N PRO A 9 -2.12 4.51 -13.55
CA PRO A 9 -2.52 5.45 -14.61
C PRO A 9 -1.33 6.15 -15.28
N ALA A 10 -0.16 6.16 -14.64
CA ALA A 10 1.05 6.80 -15.13
C ALA A 10 2.24 5.83 -15.03
N ASP A 11 3.22 6.04 -15.88
CA ASP A 11 4.54 5.41 -15.76
C ASP A 11 5.38 6.26 -14.79
N PHE A 12 5.86 5.65 -13.71
CA PHE A 12 6.66 6.33 -12.69
C PHE A 12 8.15 6.06 -12.88
N ASN A 13 8.98 7.06 -12.57
CA ASN A 13 10.43 6.93 -12.60
C ASN A 13 10.94 6.47 -11.24
N PHE A 14 11.66 5.35 -11.22
CA PHE A 14 12.23 4.78 -10.01
C PHE A 14 13.75 4.73 -10.11
N GLU A 15 14.41 4.99 -8.98
CA GLU A 15 15.84 4.79 -8.84
C GLU A 15 16.14 3.36 -8.38
N PHE A 16 17.05 2.70 -9.09
CA PHE A 16 17.46 1.33 -8.79
C PHE A 16 18.96 1.26 -8.55
N LYS A 17 19.37 0.32 -7.70
CA LYS A 17 20.76 -0.11 -7.62
C LYS A 17 20.85 -1.63 -7.51
N GLN A 18 21.98 -2.17 -7.93
CA GLN A 18 22.28 -3.59 -7.79
C GLN A 18 23.46 -3.77 -6.86
N ASP A 19 23.35 -4.73 -5.94
CA ASP A 19 24.47 -5.22 -5.14
C ASP A 19 24.50 -6.75 -5.25
N LYS A 20 25.53 -7.27 -5.92
CA LYS A 20 25.64 -8.69 -6.34
C LYS A 20 24.39 -9.13 -7.11
N ASP A 21 23.69 -10.14 -6.63
CA ASP A 21 22.48 -10.70 -7.25
C ASP A 21 21.18 -10.07 -6.72
N LYS A 22 21.28 -9.02 -5.90
CA LYS A 22 20.13 -8.35 -5.29
C LYS A 22 19.90 -6.99 -5.93
N PHE A 23 18.64 -6.74 -6.29
CA PHE A 23 18.18 -5.43 -6.75
C PHE A 23 17.55 -4.67 -5.59
N PHE A 24 17.76 -3.37 -5.58
CA PHE A 24 17.20 -2.46 -4.59
C PHE A 24 16.53 -1.29 -5.29
N ILE A 25 15.45 -0.80 -4.70
CA ILE A 25 14.70 0.38 -5.13
C ILE A 25 14.83 1.46 -4.05
N TYR A 26 15.02 2.72 -4.46
CA TYR A 26 15.04 3.82 -3.50
C TYR A 26 13.61 4.20 -3.10
N ASP A 27 13.36 4.18 -1.79
CA ASP A 27 12.11 4.66 -1.22
C ASP A 27 12.26 6.11 -0.79
N GLU A 28 11.55 7.01 -1.47
CA GLU A 28 11.64 8.44 -1.22
C GLU A 28 10.97 8.89 0.08
N VAL A 29 10.07 8.09 0.66
CA VAL A 29 9.40 8.41 1.93
C VAL A 29 10.29 7.99 3.10
N ARG A 30 10.85 6.78 3.04
CA ARG A 30 11.79 6.23 4.04
C ARG A 30 13.22 6.74 3.87
N LYS A 31 13.54 7.38 2.75
CA LYS A 31 14.88 7.87 2.36
C LYS A 31 15.95 6.77 2.43
N SER A 32 15.61 5.57 1.96
CA SER A 32 16.47 4.40 2.07
C SER A 32 16.35 3.47 0.87
N TRP A 33 17.37 2.66 0.65
CA TRP A 33 17.37 1.62 -0.38
C TRP A 33 16.77 0.33 0.19
N LEU A 34 15.68 -0.14 -0.41
CA LEU A 34 14.96 -1.35 0.01
C LEU A 34 15.19 -2.48 -0.97
N LEU A 35 15.22 -3.72 -0.48
CA LEU A 35 15.28 -4.89 -1.35
C LEU A 35 14.06 -4.88 -2.29
N LEU A 36 14.31 -4.92 -3.59
CA LEU A 36 13.26 -4.92 -4.60
C LEU A 36 12.60 -6.30 -4.63
N THR A 37 11.55 -6.44 -3.83
CA THR A 37 10.65 -7.59 -3.87
C THR A 37 9.44 -7.28 -4.75
N PRO A 38 8.73 -8.29 -5.29
CA PRO A 38 7.53 -8.02 -6.07
C PRO A 38 6.41 -7.31 -5.28
N GLU A 39 6.33 -7.51 -3.97
CA GLU A 39 5.40 -6.76 -3.10
C GLU A 39 5.86 -5.31 -2.91
N GLU A 40 7.17 -5.08 -2.72
CA GLU A 40 7.73 -3.72 -2.63
C GLU A 40 7.54 -2.96 -3.94
N TRP A 41 7.60 -3.63 -5.10
CA TRP A 41 7.30 -3.02 -6.39
C TRP A 41 5.90 -2.42 -6.44
N VAL A 42 4.89 -3.16 -5.97
CA VAL A 42 3.51 -2.69 -5.86
C VAL A 42 3.40 -1.52 -4.86
N ARG A 43 4.07 -1.64 -3.71
CA ARG A 43 4.08 -0.59 -2.67
C ARG A 43 4.69 0.72 -3.19
N GLN A 44 5.80 0.66 -3.91
CA GLN A 44 6.45 1.85 -4.49
C GLN A 44 5.59 2.51 -5.57
N HIS A 45 4.80 1.76 -6.35
CA HIS A 45 3.84 2.36 -7.27
C HIS A 45 2.73 3.13 -6.54
N TRP A 46 2.22 2.59 -5.43
CA TRP A 46 1.25 3.31 -4.62
C TRP A 46 1.81 4.58 -4.02
N ILE A 47 3.06 4.54 -3.53
CA ILE A 47 3.76 5.71 -3.01
C ILE A 47 3.85 6.79 -4.09
N GLN A 48 4.39 6.44 -5.27
CA GLN A 48 4.52 7.38 -6.39
C GLN A 48 3.17 7.92 -6.83
N TYR A 49 2.16 7.06 -6.99
CA TYR A 49 0.81 7.46 -7.34
C TYR A 49 0.24 8.52 -6.40
N PHE A 50 0.38 8.34 -5.09
CA PHE A 50 -0.11 9.35 -4.15
C PHE A 50 0.70 10.64 -4.21
N ILE A 51 2.02 10.56 -4.38
CA ILE A 51 2.90 11.74 -4.42
C ILE A 51 2.71 12.54 -5.70
N THR A 52 2.72 11.91 -6.88
CA THR A 52 2.69 12.60 -8.17
C THR A 52 1.26 12.90 -8.61
N GLU A 53 0.38 11.89 -8.67
CA GLU A 53 -0.95 12.03 -9.26
C GLU A 53 -1.97 12.65 -8.29
N LYS A 54 -1.80 12.39 -6.98
CA LYS A 54 -2.69 12.94 -5.94
C LYS A 54 -2.08 14.09 -5.15
N SER A 55 -0.85 14.50 -5.46
CA SER A 55 -0.14 15.60 -4.79
C SER A 55 -0.12 15.47 -3.26
N ILE A 56 -0.07 14.24 -2.76
CA ILE A 56 0.02 13.94 -1.33
C ILE A 56 1.46 14.14 -0.89
N SER A 57 1.65 14.96 0.15
CA SER A 57 2.98 15.14 0.75
C SER A 57 3.54 13.80 1.24
N PRO A 58 4.84 13.50 1.02
CA PRO A 58 5.48 12.30 1.57
C PRO A 58 5.28 12.13 3.08
N SER A 59 5.20 13.23 3.83
CA SER A 59 4.95 13.21 5.29
C SER A 59 3.57 12.70 5.70
N ALA A 60 2.61 12.70 4.78
CA ALA A 60 1.27 12.17 4.97
C ALA A 60 1.18 10.65 4.72
N ILE A 61 2.24 10.05 4.19
CA ILE A 61 2.34 8.62 3.89
C ILE A 61 3.08 7.92 5.03
N ILE A 62 2.36 7.12 5.80
CA ILE A 62 2.92 6.33 6.90
C ILE A 62 3.18 4.91 6.40
N LEU A 63 4.41 4.44 6.55
CA LEU A 63 4.86 3.13 6.10
C LEU A 63 5.27 2.24 7.29
N GLU A 64 5.06 0.92 7.18
CA GLU A 64 5.43 -0.11 8.17
C GLU A 64 4.97 0.15 9.62
N LYS A 65 3.87 0.88 9.83
CA LYS A 65 3.38 1.17 11.19
C LYS A 65 3.02 -0.12 11.91
N LYS A 66 3.63 -0.32 13.08
CA LYS A 66 3.31 -1.43 13.99
C LYS A 66 1.97 -1.17 14.69
N LEU A 67 1.13 -2.19 14.75
CA LEU A 67 -0.15 -2.25 15.45
C LEU A 67 -0.13 -3.41 16.44
N LEU A 68 -0.65 -3.18 17.64
CA LEU A 68 -0.87 -4.25 18.62
C LEU A 68 -2.31 -4.72 18.51
N ILE A 69 -2.51 -6.00 18.15
CA ILE A 69 -3.83 -6.58 17.96
C ILE A 69 -3.88 -7.91 18.69
N ASN A 70 -4.74 -8.02 19.71
CA ASN A 70 -4.88 -9.21 20.54
C ASN A 70 -3.52 -9.73 21.07
N GLY A 71 -2.65 -8.82 21.51
CA GLY A 71 -1.31 -9.15 22.01
C GLY A 71 -0.26 -9.45 20.93
N LEU A 72 -0.63 -9.48 19.65
CA LEU A 72 0.31 -9.69 18.54
C LEU A 72 0.65 -8.37 17.85
N THR A 73 1.95 -8.14 17.61
CA THR A 73 2.40 -7.00 16.79
C THR A 73 2.26 -7.34 15.31
N LYS A 74 1.49 -6.53 14.58
CA LYS A 74 1.34 -6.59 13.12
C LYS A 74 1.87 -5.30 12.48
N ARG A 75 2.28 -5.36 11.22
CA ARG A 75 2.70 -4.19 10.45
C ARG A 75 1.72 -3.98 9.32
N ILE A 76 1.33 -2.73 9.11
CA ILE A 76 0.61 -2.33 7.89
C ILE A 76 1.60 -1.89 6.83
N ASP A 77 1.21 -2.03 5.57
CA ASP A 77 2.07 -1.64 4.46
C ASP A 77 2.12 -0.13 4.30
N LEU A 78 0.96 0.49 4.11
CA LEU A 78 0.85 1.91 3.80
C LEU A 78 -0.45 2.51 4.37
N LEU A 79 -0.34 3.69 4.97
CA LEU A 79 -1.46 4.46 5.49
C LEU A 79 -1.33 5.92 5.05
N ILE A 80 -2.32 6.42 4.31
CA ILE A 80 -2.45 7.83 3.97
C ILE A 80 -3.18 8.55 5.08
N THR A 81 -2.66 9.70 5.47
CA THR A 81 -3.24 10.56 6.52
C THR A 81 -3.51 11.97 6.03
N GLU A 82 -4.47 12.64 6.65
CA GLU A 82 -4.72 14.06 6.45
C GLU A 82 -4.83 14.71 7.82
N LYS A 83 -4.01 15.72 8.12
CA LYS A 83 -3.97 16.37 9.45
C LYS A 83 -3.97 15.37 10.61
N THR A 84 -3.17 14.29 10.49
CA THR A 84 -3.05 13.15 11.43
C THR A 84 -4.20 12.13 11.43
N LEU A 85 -5.31 12.39 10.74
CA LEU A 85 -6.41 11.44 10.63
C LEU A 85 -6.10 10.40 9.56
N ALA A 86 -6.34 9.13 9.88
CA ALA A 86 -6.24 8.02 8.93
C ALA A 86 -7.32 8.17 7.85
N LYS A 87 -6.91 8.17 6.57
CA LYS A 87 -7.83 8.29 5.43
C LYS A 87 -7.91 7.03 4.62
N ILE A 88 -6.77 6.48 4.23
CA ILE A 88 -6.72 5.30 3.35
C ILE A 88 -5.69 4.32 3.89
N LEU A 89 -6.14 3.14 4.28
CA LEU A 89 -5.28 2.00 4.59
C LEU A 89 -5.08 1.18 3.32
N ILE A 90 -3.84 0.97 2.90
CA ILE A 90 -3.52 0.14 1.73
C ILE A 90 -2.73 -1.09 2.19
N GLU A 91 -3.18 -2.27 1.75
CA GLU A 91 -2.47 -3.55 1.87
C GLU A 91 -1.97 -3.97 0.49
N CYS A 92 -0.66 -4.20 0.38
CA CYS A 92 0.01 -4.60 -0.83
C CYS A 92 0.32 -6.11 -0.81
N LYS A 93 0.29 -6.72 -1.98
CA LYS A 93 0.73 -8.09 -2.23
C LYS A 93 1.59 -8.13 -3.49
N ALA A 94 2.40 -9.16 -3.62
CA ALA A 94 3.09 -9.42 -4.88
C ALA A 94 2.09 -9.67 -6.03
N PRO A 95 2.42 -9.30 -7.28
CA PRO A 95 1.52 -9.45 -8.43
C PRO A 95 0.96 -10.86 -8.66
N SER A 96 1.72 -11.90 -8.32
CA SER A 96 1.29 -13.29 -8.43
C SER A 96 0.28 -13.74 -7.36
N ILE A 97 0.05 -12.93 -6.32
CA ILE A 97 -0.83 -13.27 -5.20
C ILE A 97 -2.23 -12.72 -5.48
N LYS A 98 -3.21 -13.63 -5.50
CA LYS A 98 -4.62 -13.29 -5.65
C LYS A 98 -5.12 -12.53 -4.41
N LEU A 99 -5.87 -11.46 -4.62
CA LEU A 99 -6.58 -10.76 -3.55
C LEU A 99 -7.79 -11.59 -3.13
N THR A 100 -7.94 -11.85 -1.84
CA THR A 100 -8.97 -12.74 -1.29
C THR A 100 -9.78 -12.06 -0.20
N GLU A 101 -10.97 -12.59 0.09
CA GLU A 101 -11.77 -12.18 1.25
C GLU A 101 -10.98 -12.29 2.56
N LYS A 102 -10.16 -13.33 2.72
CA LYS A 102 -9.27 -13.47 3.89
C LYS A 102 -8.28 -12.31 4.02
N THR A 103 -7.72 -11.83 2.90
CA THR A 103 -6.86 -10.64 2.89
C THR A 103 -7.65 -9.42 3.34
N PHE A 104 -8.88 -9.26 2.84
CA PHE A 104 -9.76 -8.17 3.23
C PHE A 104 -10.10 -8.20 4.73
N GLU A 105 -10.55 -9.34 5.25
CA GLU A 105 -10.88 -9.48 6.67
C GLU A 105 -9.69 -9.15 7.56
N GLN A 106 -8.48 -9.55 7.16
CA GLN A 106 -7.26 -9.22 7.89
C GLN A 106 -7.04 -7.70 7.92
N THR A 107 -7.10 -7.03 6.78
CA THR A 107 -6.93 -5.58 6.69
C THR A 107 -8.06 -4.84 7.41
N ALA A 108 -9.30 -5.33 7.37
CA ALA A 108 -10.43 -4.78 8.11
C ALA A 108 -10.24 -4.87 9.63
N ARG A 109 -9.63 -5.94 10.14
CA ARG A 109 -9.25 -6.05 11.57
C ARG A 109 -8.18 -5.03 11.94
N TYR A 110 -7.27 -4.68 11.04
CA TYR A 110 -6.29 -3.61 11.29
C TYR A 110 -6.97 -2.25 11.28
N ASN A 111 -7.91 -2.06 10.36
CA ASN A 111 -8.65 -0.83 10.21
C ASN A 111 -9.61 -0.54 11.37
N SER A 112 -10.06 -1.54 12.14
CA SER A 112 -10.87 -1.30 13.34
C SER A 112 -10.13 -0.48 14.42
N ILE A 113 -8.80 -0.51 14.39
CA ILE A 113 -7.92 0.28 15.27
C ILE A 113 -7.56 1.62 14.61
N LEU A 114 -7.18 1.58 13.32
CA LEU A 114 -6.72 2.77 12.60
C LEU A 114 -7.85 3.75 12.25
N LYS A 115 -9.06 3.23 12.06
CA LYS A 115 -10.27 3.97 11.67
C LYS A 115 -10.08 4.78 10.39
N ALA A 116 -9.39 4.22 9.39
CA ALA A 116 -9.31 4.84 8.08
C ALA A 116 -10.68 4.74 7.36
N GLU A 117 -11.02 5.79 6.62
CA GLU A 117 -12.29 5.90 5.89
C GLU A 117 -12.41 4.88 4.75
N LYS A 118 -11.27 4.53 4.13
CA LYS A 118 -11.18 3.60 3.00
C LYS A 118 -10.08 2.57 3.23
N ILE A 119 -10.33 1.34 2.76
CA ILE A 119 -9.33 0.29 2.57
C ILE A 119 -9.11 0.11 1.06
N ILE A 120 -7.85 -0.07 0.68
CA ILE A 120 -7.46 -0.55 -0.65
C ILE A 120 -6.63 -1.82 -0.48
N LEU A 121 -7.00 -2.88 -1.21
CA LEU A 121 -6.15 -4.04 -1.41
C LEU A 121 -5.57 -3.97 -2.82
N SER A 122 -4.28 -4.27 -2.95
CA SER A 122 -3.64 -4.23 -4.26
C SER A 122 -2.57 -5.29 -4.41
N ASN A 123 -2.55 -5.94 -5.58
CA ASN A 123 -1.39 -6.70 -6.05
C ASN A 123 -0.74 -6.03 -7.27
N GLY A 124 -1.07 -4.76 -7.54
CA GLY A 124 -0.59 -3.98 -8.67
C GLY A 124 -1.27 -4.28 -10.01
N LEU A 125 -1.81 -5.49 -10.22
CA LEU A 125 -2.60 -5.84 -11.41
C LEU A 125 -4.10 -5.65 -11.15
N GLN A 126 -4.54 -5.93 -9.93
CA GLN A 126 -5.88 -5.71 -9.44
C GLN A 126 -5.83 -4.80 -8.21
N HIS A 127 -6.82 -3.91 -8.13
CA HIS A 127 -7.05 -3.03 -6.99
C HIS A 127 -8.51 -3.19 -6.55
N ILE A 128 -8.72 -3.34 -5.24
CA ILE A 128 -10.06 -3.47 -4.66
C ILE A 128 -10.21 -2.40 -3.60
N SER A 129 -11.25 -1.59 -3.68
CA SER A 129 -11.57 -0.56 -2.69
C SER A 129 -12.82 -0.90 -1.89
N ALA A 130 -12.80 -0.60 -0.60
CA ALA A 130 -13.98 -0.61 0.25
C ALA A 130 -13.98 0.60 1.20
N LYS A 131 -15.15 1.19 1.42
CA LYS A 131 -15.36 2.24 2.43
C LYS A 131 -16.08 1.69 3.64
N PHE A 132 -15.78 2.23 4.81
CA PHE A 132 -16.50 1.92 6.04
C PHE A 132 -17.62 2.94 6.26
N ILE A 133 -18.88 2.54 6.03
CA ILE A 133 -20.08 3.39 6.10
C ILE A 133 -21.12 2.66 6.94
N ASN A 134 -21.80 3.36 7.87
CA ASN A 134 -22.87 2.79 8.69
C ASN A 134 -22.49 1.47 9.40
N ASN A 135 -21.27 1.41 9.95
CA ASN A 135 -20.70 0.23 10.61
C ASN A 135 -20.51 -1.01 9.71
N GLN A 136 -20.51 -0.83 8.39
CA GLN A 136 -20.30 -1.91 7.42
C GLN A 136 -19.31 -1.49 6.33
N TYR A 137 -18.63 -2.47 5.74
CA TYR A 137 -17.81 -2.23 4.57
C TYR A 137 -18.65 -2.35 3.30
N THR A 138 -18.58 -1.32 2.46
CA THR A 138 -19.17 -1.32 1.12
C THR A 138 -18.03 -1.37 0.11
N PHE A 139 -18.01 -2.41 -0.73
CA PHE A 139 -17.08 -2.51 -1.85
C PHE A 139 -17.50 -1.57 -2.97
N GLU A 140 -16.53 -0.89 -3.57
CA GLU A 140 -16.75 0.08 -4.63
C GLU A 140 -15.95 -0.35 -5.87
N GLU A 141 -16.45 -0.02 -7.06
CA GLU A 141 -15.63 -0.08 -8.27
C GLU A 141 -14.37 0.76 -8.06
N PHE A 142 -13.22 0.16 -8.34
CA PHE A 142 -11.95 0.84 -8.13
C PHE A 142 -11.70 1.83 -9.26
N SER A 143 -11.50 3.09 -8.89
CA SER A 143 -11.02 4.14 -9.78
C SER A 143 -9.90 4.91 -9.09
N PHE A 144 -8.93 5.35 -9.88
CA PHE A 144 -7.79 6.14 -9.42
C PHE A 144 -8.21 7.55 -8.98
#